data_AF-A0A5C5UZB2-F1
#
_entry.id   AF-A0A5C5UZB2-F1
#
_cell.length_a   1.000
_cell.length_b   1.000
_cell.length_c   1.000
_cell.angle_alpha   90.00
_cell.angle_beta   90.00
_cell.angle_gamma   90.00
#
_symmetry.space_group_name_H-M   'P 1'
#
loop_
_entity.id
_entity.type
_entity.pdbx_description
1 polymer ?
#
loop_
_entity_poly.entity_id
_entity_poly.type
_entity_poly.pdbx_seq_one_letter_code
_entity_poly.pdbx_strand_id
1 'polypeptide(L)'
;MAETLATTNGTMANGTAAATGPNRHPSLSASPKILRDLRRARRMTQLELAVAAGVSERTVRSAETGAQVRIDSLEQIAEALGAVLSDVVADGNQLITARIGNQQIDRILSALKRYAYEMDLGGFAETLARDAQIEIVGDGMIPFTGAYRGIGGVERLRDTAMTTLDFMAPTEFSDVRAGGDFVILRGFDHLRCRANRREDRLSWQHVYEFRHGRVVRIVETFDTLRAYRLFCESNAERTARIGSINGSVD
;
A
#
# COMPACT_ATOMS: atom_id res chain seq x y z
N MET A 1 -14.14 -29.31 -36.84
CA MET A 1 -15.37 -29.16 -36.03
C MET A 1 -15.02 -28.26 -34.87
N ALA A 2 -15.67 -27.11 -34.81
CA ALA A 2 -15.25 -25.92 -34.09
C ALA A 2 -15.49 -26.00 -32.57
N GLU A 3 -14.64 -25.26 -31.86
CA GLU A 3 -14.67 -24.92 -30.44
C GLU A 3 -15.97 -24.24 -30.00
N THR A 4 -16.38 -24.50 -28.76
CA THR A 4 -17.33 -23.65 -28.03
C THR A 4 -16.80 -23.40 -26.62
N LEU A 5 -15.99 -22.34 -26.48
CA LEU A 5 -15.69 -21.71 -25.20
C LEU A 5 -16.80 -20.70 -24.90
N ALA A 6 -17.55 -20.95 -23.82
CA ALA A 6 -18.57 -20.03 -23.34
C ALA A 6 -17.93 -18.86 -22.57
N THR A 7 -17.88 -17.71 -23.23
CA THR A 7 -17.66 -16.39 -22.62
C THR A 7 -18.83 -16.03 -21.71
N THR A 8 -18.57 -15.84 -20.43
CA THR A 8 -19.53 -15.20 -19.51
C THR A 8 -19.09 -13.76 -19.28
N ASN A 9 -19.74 -12.83 -19.99
CA ASN A 9 -19.58 -11.39 -19.81
C ASN A 9 -20.29 -10.94 -18.53
N GLY A 10 -19.51 -10.57 -17.51
CA GLY A 10 -19.99 -9.85 -16.34
C GLY A 10 -19.97 -8.34 -16.60
N THR A 11 -21.15 -7.76 -16.77
CA THR A 11 -21.42 -6.33 -16.88
C THR A 11 -20.83 -5.56 -15.69
N MET A 12 -19.75 -4.81 -15.92
CA MET A 12 -19.17 -3.88 -14.94
C MET A 12 -20.08 -2.66 -14.81
N ALA A 13 -20.66 -2.49 -13.63
CA ALA A 13 -21.43 -1.30 -13.26
C ALA A 13 -20.51 -0.08 -13.24
N ASN A 14 -20.88 0.93 -14.03
CA ASN A 14 -20.18 2.19 -14.17
C ASN A 14 -20.52 3.10 -12.98
N GLY A 15 -19.64 3.15 -11.99
CA GLY A 15 -19.74 4.03 -10.83
C GLY A 15 -18.49 4.90 -10.73
N THR A 16 -18.52 6.07 -11.36
CA THR A 16 -17.50 7.11 -11.26
C THR A 16 -17.52 7.77 -9.89
N ALA A 17 -16.85 7.15 -8.91
CA ALA A 17 -16.23 7.87 -7.81
C ALA A 17 -14.77 8.10 -8.21
N ALA A 18 -14.33 9.35 -8.30
CA ALA A 18 -12.92 9.66 -8.52
C ALA A 18 -12.11 9.00 -7.39
N ALA A 19 -11.39 7.92 -7.71
CA ALA A 19 -10.50 7.25 -6.79
C ALA A 19 -9.40 8.25 -6.43
N THR A 20 -9.59 8.94 -5.31
CA THR A 20 -8.50 9.69 -4.68
C THR A 20 -7.41 8.67 -4.41
N GLY A 21 -6.26 8.85 -5.08
CA GLY A 21 -5.11 7.98 -4.89
C GLY A 21 -4.75 7.88 -3.39
N PRO A 22 -4.00 6.84 -2.98
CA PRO A 22 -3.66 6.66 -1.58
C PRO A 22 -3.09 7.93 -0.97
N ASN A 23 -3.50 8.24 0.26
CA ASN A 23 -2.92 9.34 1.01
C ASN A 23 -1.41 9.08 1.24
N ARG A 24 -0.57 9.88 0.59
CA ARG A 24 0.90 9.84 0.75
C ARG A 24 1.33 10.75 1.90
N HIS A 25 2.25 10.28 2.73
CA HIS A 25 2.69 11.00 3.94
C HIS A 25 4.20 11.28 4.12
N PRO A 26 5.07 11.38 3.09
CA PRO A 26 6.40 11.93 3.35
C PRO A 26 6.27 13.40 3.76
N SER A 27 6.67 13.69 4.98
CA SER A 27 6.60 15.03 5.57
C SER A 27 8.01 15.53 5.91
N LEU A 28 8.21 16.84 5.83
CA LEU A 28 9.44 17.53 6.16
C LEU A 28 9.15 18.73 7.05
N SER A 29 10.13 19.14 7.85
CA SER A 29 10.11 20.44 8.52
C SER A 29 10.86 21.47 7.68
N ALA A 30 10.22 22.60 7.41
CA ALA A 30 10.88 23.77 6.82
C ALA A 30 11.72 24.52 7.85
N SER A 31 12.72 25.27 7.38
CA SER A 31 13.45 26.29 8.16
C SER A 31 12.54 27.52 8.35
N PRO A 32 12.00 27.76 9.56
CA PRO A 32 11.03 28.83 9.81
C PRO A 32 11.57 30.22 9.51
N LYS A 33 12.88 30.41 9.69
CA LYS A 33 13.56 31.67 9.43
C LYS A 33 13.67 31.91 7.94
N ILE A 34 14.24 30.96 7.19
CA ILE A 34 14.47 31.11 5.75
C ILE A 34 13.15 31.30 5.01
N LEU A 35 12.12 30.51 5.35
CA LEU A 35 10.82 30.58 4.67
C LEU A 35 10.14 31.95 4.88
N ARG A 36 10.20 32.49 6.11
CA ARG A 36 9.69 33.85 6.40
C ARG A 36 10.49 34.94 5.71
N ASP A 37 11.82 34.80 5.65
CA ASP A 37 12.71 35.78 5.04
C ASP A 37 12.48 35.85 3.52
N LEU A 38 12.38 34.70 2.84
CA LEU A 38 12.04 34.62 1.41
C LEU A 38 10.67 35.21 1.11
N ARG A 39 9.65 34.85 1.91
CA ARG A 39 8.30 35.42 1.74
C ARG A 39 8.28 36.93 1.90
N ARG A 40 8.98 37.46 2.91
CA ARG A 40 9.09 38.92 3.14
C ARG A 40 9.86 39.63 2.03
N ALA A 41 10.91 39.02 1.50
CA ALA A 41 11.64 39.56 0.34
C ALA A 41 10.73 39.69 -0.90
N ARG A 42 9.79 38.77 -1.06
CA ARG A 42 8.72 38.80 -2.10
C ARG A 42 7.56 39.75 -1.77
N ARG A 43 7.54 40.35 -0.58
CA ARG A 43 6.46 41.20 -0.05
C ARG A 43 5.09 40.50 -0.01
N MET A 44 5.08 39.18 0.22
CA MET A 44 3.85 38.40 0.30
C MET A 44 3.39 38.21 1.75
N THR A 45 2.08 38.23 1.97
CA THR A 45 1.42 37.69 3.17
C THR A 45 1.39 36.16 3.14
N GLN A 46 1.04 35.52 4.26
CA GLN A 46 0.87 34.05 4.29
C GLN A 46 -0.24 33.59 3.34
N LEU A 47 -1.33 34.36 3.24
CA LEU A 47 -2.46 34.06 2.36
C LEU A 47 -2.06 34.19 0.88
N GLU A 48 -1.35 35.25 0.50
CA GLU A 48 -0.88 35.43 -0.88
C GLU A 48 0.10 34.33 -1.29
N LEU A 49 1.01 33.93 -0.39
CA LEU A 49 1.90 32.78 -0.64
C LEU A 49 1.09 31.50 -0.80
N ALA A 50 0.09 31.27 0.05
CA ALA A 50 -0.76 30.09 -0.03
C ALA A 50 -1.50 30.01 -1.37
N VAL A 51 -2.07 31.13 -1.82
CA VAL A 51 -2.71 31.24 -3.14
C VAL A 51 -1.72 30.99 -4.26
N ALA A 52 -0.53 31.61 -4.22
CA ALA A 52 0.50 31.43 -5.25
C ALA A 52 1.04 29.99 -5.33
N ALA A 53 1.14 29.30 -4.19
CA ALA A 53 1.59 27.91 -4.11
C ALA A 53 0.47 26.88 -4.35
N GLY A 54 -0.80 27.30 -4.42
CA GLY A 54 -1.93 26.36 -4.52
C GLY A 54 -2.14 25.50 -3.27
N VAL A 55 -1.78 26.01 -2.09
CA VAL A 55 -1.95 25.32 -0.79
C VAL A 55 -2.84 26.13 0.15
N SER A 56 -3.21 25.56 1.30
CA SER A 56 -3.96 26.30 2.32
C SER A 56 -3.08 27.27 3.11
N GLU A 57 -3.63 28.39 3.57
CA GLU A 57 -2.91 29.32 4.47
C GLU A 57 -2.46 28.62 5.76
N ARG A 58 -3.27 27.67 6.25
CA ARG A 58 -2.90 26.81 7.39
C ARG A 58 -1.61 26.02 7.11
N THR A 59 -1.44 25.50 5.90
CA THR A 59 -0.24 24.78 5.49
C THR A 59 0.98 25.69 5.51
N VAL A 60 0.87 26.90 4.95
CA VAL A 60 1.95 27.91 4.99
C VAL A 60 2.30 28.27 6.43
N ARG A 61 1.31 28.54 7.27
CA ARG A 61 1.51 28.84 8.69
C ARG A 61 2.21 27.70 9.42
N SER A 62 1.81 26.46 9.16
CA SER A 62 2.43 25.25 9.72
C SER A 62 3.90 25.12 9.29
N ALA A 63 4.21 25.39 8.03
CA ALA A 63 5.59 25.40 7.54
C ALA A 63 6.42 26.51 8.21
N GLU A 64 5.87 27.73 8.34
CA GLU A 64 6.53 28.86 8.99
C GLU A 64 6.72 28.70 10.51
N THR A 65 6.06 27.74 11.15
CA THR A 65 6.30 27.37 12.55
C THR A 65 7.26 26.19 12.71
N GLY A 66 7.72 25.59 11.60
CA GLY A 66 8.64 24.44 11.60
C GLY A 66 7.95 23.09 11.80
N ALA A 67 6.63 23.05 11.80
CA ALA A 67 5.89 21.80 11.86
C ALA A 67 6.12 20.97 10.58
N GLN A 68 5.85 19.67 10.70
CA GLN A 68 5.96 18.72 9.58
C GLN A 68 4.85 18.99 8.56
N VAL A 69 5.23 19.16 7.30
CA VAL A 69 4.34 19.42 6.16
C VAL A 69 4.68 18.45 5.04
N ARG A 70 3.68 18.01 4.27
CA ARG A 70 3.89 17.14 3.10
C ARG A 70 4.94 17.73 2.15
N ILE A 71 5.83 16.88 1.65
CA ILE A 71 6.92 17.29 0.76
C ILE A 71 6.39 18.05 -0.47
N ASP A 72 5.36 17.54 -1.14
CA ASP A 72 4.75 18.19 -2.32
C ASP A 72 4.26 19.61 -2.02
N SER A 73 3.67 19.83 -0.85
CA SER A 73 3.22 21.16 -0.41
C SER A 73 4.40 22.09 -0.11
N LEU A 74 5.50 21.58 0.42
CA LEU A 74 6.71 22.37 0.63
C LEU A 74 7.43 22.68 -0.69
N GLU A 75 7.40 21.78 -1.68
CA GLU A 75 7.90 22.04 -3.03
C GLU A 75 7.12 23.18 -3.68
N GLN A 76 5.79 23.12 -3.63
CA GLN A 76 4.91 24.18 -4.13
C GLN A 76 5.18 25.53 -3.44
N ILE A 77 5.36 25.52 -2.11
CA ILE A 77 5.71 26.74 -1.36
C ILE A 77 7.09 27.27 -1.78
N ALA A 78 8.09 26.40 -1.93
CA ALA A 78 9.43 26.79 -2.37
C ALA A 78 9.42 27.39 -3.78
N GLU A 79 8.69 26.75 -4.71
CA GLU A 79 8.53 27.21 -6.09
C GLU A 79 7.83 28.57 -6.16
N ALA A 80 6.76 28.78 -5.39
CA ALA A 80 6.10 30.09 -5.28
C ALA A 80 7.02 31.17 -4.68
N LEU A 81 7.97 30.75 -3.84
CA LEU A 81 9.06 31.56 -3.32
C LEU A 81 10.30 31.57 -4.23
N GLY A 82 10.23 31.00 -5.43
CA GLY A 82 11.28 30.90 -6.45
C GLY A 82 12.62 30.45 -5.86
N ALA A 83 12.54 29.53 -4.91
CA ALA A 83 13.64 28.83 -4.29
C ALA A 83 13.52 27.34 -4.64
N VAL A 84 14.60 26.58 -4.46
CA VAL A 84 14.50 25.13 -4.53
C VAL A 84 14.19 24.56 -3.15
N LEU A 85 13.58 23.37 -3.09
CA LEU A 85 13.19 22.75 -1.81
C LEU A 85 14.37 22.63 -0.83
N SER A 86 15.58 22.36 -1.32
CA SER A 86 16.78 22.28 -0.47
C SER A 86 17.13 23.58 0.26
N ASP A 87 16.71 24.73 -0.27
CA ASP A 87 16.99 26.03 0.36
C ASP A 87 16.09 26.26 1.58
N VAL A 88 14.91 25.65 1.61
CA VAL A 88 13.87 25.95 2.61
C VAL A 88 13.70 24.87 3.66
N VAL A 89 14.28 23.68 3.50
CA VAL A 89 14.18 22.58 4.46
C VAL A 89 15.15 22.80 5.63
N ALA A 90 14.73 22.43 6.85
CA ALA A 90 15.54 22.61 8.06
C ALA A 90 16.71 21.61 8.16
N ASP A 91 16.55 20.41 7.60
CA ASP A 91 17.52 19.32 7.66
C ASP A 91 17.66 18.62 6.30
N GLY A 92 18.84 18.72 5.69
CA GLY A 92 19.14 18.08 4.41
C GLY A 92 19.03 16.55 4.44
N ASN A 93 19.26 15.91 5.58
CA ASN A 93 19.12 14.45 5.73
C ASN A 93 17.64 14.05 5.69
N GLN A 94 16.74 14.85 6.26
CA GLN A 94 15.29 14.62 6.15
C GLN A 94 14.84 14.71 4.69
N LEU A 95 15.35 15.69 3.94
CA LEU A 95 15.04 15.83 2.51
C LEU A 95 15.47 14.61 1.70
N ILE A 96 16.70 14.11 1.92
CA ILE A 96 17.19 12.90 1.26
C ILE A 96 16.30 11.70 1.61
N THR A 97 15.99 11.53 2.90
CA THR A 97 15.14 10.44 3.42
C THR A 97 13.74 10.46 2.81
N ALA A 98 13.12 11.64 2.71
CA ALA A 98 11.78 11.79 2.13
C ALA A 98 11.78 11.53 0.62
N ARG A 99 12.82 11.98 -0.11
CA ARG A 99 12.97 11.70 -1.55
C ARG A 99 13.14 10.22 -1.84
N ILE A 100 14.01 9.55 -1.09
CA ILE A 100 14.18 8.08 -1.20
C ILE A 100 12.83 7.42 -0.91
N GLY A 101 12.16 7.80 0.19
CA GLY A 101 10.85 7.26 0.54
C GLY A 101 9.80 7.40 -0.57
N ASN A 102 9.71 8.58 -1.21
CA ASN A 102 8.82 8.81 -2.35
C ASN A 102 9.14 7.89 -3.55
N GLN A 103 10.42 7.75 -3.89
CA GLN A 103 10.84 6.85 -4.96
C GLN A 103 10.47 5.39 -4.65
N GLN A 104 10.61 4.96 -3.39
CA GLN A 104 10.20 3.62 -3.00
C GLN A 104 8.67 3.43 -3.06
N ILE A 105 7.89 4.45 -2.67
CA ILE A 105 6.42 4.44 -2.82
C ILE A 105 6.05 4.24 -4.27
N ASP A 106 6.61 5.04 -5.18
CA ASP A 106 6.27 4.95 -6.61
C ASP A 106 6.67 3.60 -7.19
N ARG A 107 7.83 3.08 -6.81
CA ARG A 107 8.30 1.74 -7.21
C ARG A 107 7.33 0.65 -6.76
N ILE A 108 6.97 0.61 -5.48
CA ILE A 108 6.13 -0.49 -4.97
C ILE A 108 4.69 -0.39 -5.44
N LEU A 109 4.10 0.81 -5.48
CA LEU A 109 2.73 0.98 -5.97
C LEU A 109 2.62 0.64 -7.46
N SER A 110 3.63 0.99 -8.27
CA SER A 110 3.63 0.61 -9.69
C SER A 110 3.73 -0.91 -9.88
N ALA A 111 4.60 -1.56 -9.10
CA ALA A 111 4.74 -3.01 -9.15
C ALA A 111 3.49 -3.76 -8.65
N LEU A 112 2.89 -3.30 -7.55
CA LEU A 112 1.64 -3.87 -7.04
C LEU A 112 0.48 -3.68 -8.00
N LYS A 113 0.40 -2.54 -8.70
CA LYS A 113 -0.61 -2.34 -9.74
C LYS A 113 -0.44 -3.35 -10.89
N ARG A 114 0.78 -3.50 -11.43
CA ARG A 114 1.07 -4.49 -12.47
C ARG A 114 0.72 -5.91 -12.00
N TYR A 115 1.10 -6.26 -10.78
CA TYR A 115 0.77 -7.57 -10.21
C TYR A 115 -0.74 -7.79 -10.05
N ALA A 116 -1.45 -6.86 -9.40
CA ALA A 116 -2.85 -7.03 -9.05
C ALA A 116 -3.80 -6.92 -10.25
N TYR A 117 -3.49 -6.06 -11.23
CA TYR A 117 -4.37 -5.80 -12.38
C TYR A 117 -3.95 -6.56 -13.65
N GLU A 118 -2.65 -6.77 -13.85
CA GLU A 118 -2.10 -7.34 -15.09
C GLU A 118 -1.60 -8.78 -14.87
N MET A 119 -1.66 -9.30 -13.63
CA MET A 119 -1.12 -10.59 -13.23
C MET A 119 0.38 -10.74 -13.55
N ASP A 120 1.08 -9.61 -13.64
CA ASP A 120 2.49 -9.55 -14.01
C ASP A 120 3.38 -9.81 -12.78
N LEU A 121 3.63 -11.09 -12.53
CA LEU A 121 4.56 -11.51 -11.49
C LEU A 121 6.01 -11.10 -11.82
N GLY A 122 6.38 -11.03 -13.10
CA GLY A 122 7.72 -10.61 -13.53
C GLY A 122 8.03 -9.19 -13.08
N GLY A 123 7.11 -8.26 -13.35
CA GLY A 123 7.20 -6.87 -12.93
C GLY A 123 7.29 -6.69 -11.41
N PHE A 124 6.58 -7.52 -10.63
CA PHE A 124 6.73 -7.51 -9.17
C PHE A 124 8.06 -8.10 -8.71
N ALA A 125 8.46 -9.23 -9.29
CA ALA A 125 9.73 -9.90 -8.98
C ALA A 125 10.95 -9.00 -9.26
N GLU A 126 10.88 -8.14 -10.27
CA GLU A 126 11.89 -7.11 -10.55
C GLU A 126 12.06 -6.09 -9.43
N THR A 127 11.10 -5.93 -8.51
CA THR A 127 11.30 -5.04 -7.36
C THR A 127 12.04 -5.70 -6.21
N LEU A 128 12.11 -7.03 -6.18
CA LEU A 128 12.66 -7.81 -5.08
C LEU A 128 14.17 -7.98 -5.21
N ALA A 129 14.86 -8.04 -4.07
CA ALA A 129 16.18 -8.62 -3.99
C ALA A 129 16.10 -10.14 -4.20
N ARG A 130 17.18 -10.75 -4.71
CA ARG A 130 17.22 -12.20 -4.98
C ARG A 130 16.91 -13.04 -3.73
N ASP A 131 17.36 -12.56 -2.57
CA ASP A 131 17.22 -13.17 -1.26
C ASP A 131 16.09 -12.55 -0.41
N ALA A 132 15.18 -11.79 -1.02
CA ALA A 132 14.10 -11.11 -0.32
C ALA A 132 13.30 -12.07 0.56
N GLN A 133 12.94 -11.62 1.76
CA GLN A 133 12.15 -12.38 2.71
C GLN A 133 10.74 -11.82 2.76
N ILE A 134 9.75 -12.70 2.78
CA ILE A 134 8.35 -12.32 2.89
C ILE A 134 7.79 -13.09 4.07
N GLU A 135 7.15 -12.39 4.99
CA GLU A 135 6.52 -12.96 6.17
C GLU A 135 5.07 -12.51 6.17
N ILE A 136 4.16 -13.48 6.14
CA ILE A 136 2.73 -13.23 6.31
C ILE A 136 2.35 -13.71 7.70
N VAL A 137 2.09 -12.75 8.59
CA VAL A 137 1.86 -13.00 10.01
C VAL A 137 0.49 -13.63 10.22
N GLY A 138 0.48 -14.82 10.80
CA GLY A 138 -0.72 -15.49 11.26
C GLY A 138 -0.45 -16.93 11.67
N ASP A 139 -1.51 -17.60 12.09
CA ASP A 139 -1.46 -19.02 12.43
C ASP A 139 -1.44 -19.88 11.16
N GLY A 140 -0.63 -20.95 11.17
CA GLY A 140 -0.40 -21.83 10.02
C GLY A 140 -1.65 -22.52 9.45
N MET A 141 -2.80 -22.42 10.13
CA MET A 141 -4.08 -22.86 9.61
C MET A 141 -4.61 -21.96 8.48
N ILE A 142 -4.20 -20.67 8.44
CA ILE A 142 -4.57 -19.76 7.37
C ILE A 142 -3.64 -20.03 6.17
N PRO A 143 -4.16 -20.38 4.97
CA PRO A 143 -3.38 -21.04 3.92
C PRO A 143 -2.10 -20.34 3.44
N PHE A 144 -2.07 -19.01 3.50
CA PHE A 144 -0.99 -18.19 2.97
C PHE A 144 -0.10 -17.56 4.06
N THR A 145 -0.25 -17.98 5.32
CA THR A 145 0.63 -17.51 6.40
C THR A 145 1.98 -18.23 6.39
N GLY A 146 3.00 -17.57 6.94
CA GLY A 146 4.33 -18.12 7.09
C GLY A 146 5.41 -17.33 6.34
N ALA A 147 6.56 -17.98 6.16
CA ALA A 147 7.75 -17.37 5.59
C ALA A 147 8.03 -17.85 4.16
N TYR A 148 8.32 -16.91 3.27
CA TYR A 148 8.66 -17.13 1.87
C TYR A 148 9.98 -16.43 1.56
N ARG A 149 10.75 -16.97 0.61
CA ARG A 149 12.05 -16.43 0.24
C ARG A 149 12.24 -16.38 -1.27
N GLY A 150 12.68 -15.22 -1.75
CA GLY A 150 12.98 -14.93 -3.15
C GLY A 150 11.77 -15.12 -4.06
N ILE A 151 12.03 -15.12 -5.37
CA ILE A 151 11.00 -15.22 -6.42
C ILE A 151 10.17 -16.50 -6.28
N GLY A 152 10.82 -17.65 -6.09
CA GLY A 152 10.10 -18.92 -5.91
C GLY A 152 9.21 -18.95 -4.65
N GLY A 153 9.52 -18.13 -3.63
CA GLY A 153 8.64 -17.92 -2.49
C GLY A 153 7.37 -17.16 -2.88
N VAL A 154 7.50 -16.10 -3.67
CA VAL A 154 6.37 -15.32 -4.20
C VAL A 154 5.48 -16.17 -5.10
N GLU A 155 6.07 -17.00 -5.96
CA GLU A 155 5.32 -17.93 -6.82
C GLU A 155 4.45 -18.87 -6.00
N ARG A 156 5.02 -19.51 -4.96
CA ARG A 156 4.26 -20.38 -4.06
C ARG A 156 3.14 -19.62 -3.36
N LEU A 157 3.43 -18.43 -2.84
CA LEU A 157 2.42 -17.59 -2.19
C LEU A 157 1.27 -17.26 -3.16
N ARG A 158 1.58 -16.83 -4.38
CA ARG A 158 0.59 -16.55 -5.43
C ARG A 158 -0.25 -17.79 -5.71
N ASP A 159 0.38 -18.94 -5.94
CA ASP A 159 -0.32 -20.16 -6.32
C ASP A 159 -1.26 -20.63 -5.20
N THR A 160 -0.82 -20.53 -3.94
CA THR A 160 -1.67 -20.77 -2.76
C THR A 160 -2.85 -19.78 -2.71
N ALA A 161 -2.61 -18.49 -2.93
CA ALA A 161 -3.67 -17.49 -2.96
C ALA A 161 -4.67 -17.77 -4.09
N MET A 162 -4.22 -17.98 -5.32
CA MET A 162 -5.07 -18.23 -6.48
C MET A 162 -5.93 -19.49 -6.34
N THR A 163 -5.44 -20.50 -5.63
CA THR A 163 -6.21 -21.73 -5.33
C THR A 163 -7.16 -21.58 -4.14
N THR A 164 -6.96 -20.58 -3.29
CA THR A 164 -7.73 -20.39 -2.05
C THR A 164 -8.82 -19.33 -2.17
N LEU A 165 -8.59 -18.24 -2.93
CA LEU A 165 -9.45 -17.06 -2.93
C LEU A 165 -9.84 -16.59 -4.35
N ASP A 166 -10.99 -15.91 -4.42
CA ASP A 166 -11.37 -15.01 -5.50
C ASP A 166 -11.20 -13.56 -5.00
N PHE A 167 -10.54 -12.70 -5.77
CA PHE A 167 -10.58 -11.25 -5.54
C PHE A 167 -11.86 -10.70 -6.16
N MET A 168 -12.72 -10.11 -5.31
CA MET A 168 -14.05 -9.63 -5.69
C MET A 168 -14.06 -8.18 -6.16
N ALA A 169 -13.04 -7.42 -5.76
CA ALA A 169 -12.80 -6.05 -6.19
C ALA A 169 -11.29 -5.78 -6.20
N PRO A 170 -10.84 -4.73 -6.91
CA PRO A 170 -9.47 -4.28 -6.80
C PRO A 170 -9.07 -3.92 -5.37
N THR A 171 -7.80 -4.16 -5.04
CA THR A 171 -7.20 -3.77 -3.76
C THR A 171 -7.37 -2.27 -3.50
N GLU A 172 -7.86 -1.94 -2.31
CA GLU A 172 -8.06 -0.56 -1.86
C GLU A 172 -6.90 -0.10 -0.97
N PHE A 173 -6.13 0.89 -1.40
CA PHE A 173 -5.08 1.50 -0.57
C PHE A 173 -5.65 2.65 0.26
N SER A 174 -5.56 2.55 1.59
CA SER A 174 -6.09 3.56 2.53
C SER A 174 -5.03 4.54 3.02
N ASP A 175 -3.78 4.08 3.22
CA ASP A 175 -2.68 4.89 3.76
C ASP A 175 -1.35 4.40 3.21
N VAL A 176 -0.47 5.34 2.84
CA VAL A 176 0.87 5.06 2.31
C VAL A 176 1.89 6.00 2.96
N ARG A 177 2.83 5.41 3.68
CA ARG A 177 3.88 6.12 4.41
C ARG A 177 5.25 5.62 3.99
N ALA A 178 6.22 6.51 4.00
CA ALA A 178 7.61 6.12 3.80
C ALA A 178 8.56 6.96 4.64
N GLY A 179 9.72 6.37 4.92
CA GLY A 179 10.84 7.02 5.58
C GLY A 179 12.12 6.34 5.15
N GLY A 180 12.85 6.95 4.21
CA GLY A 180 14.08 6.39 3.66
C GLY A 180 13.81 5.06 2.99
N ASP A 181 14.42 4.01 3.54
CA ASP A 181 14.34 2.64 3.00
C ASP A 181 13.14 1.82 3.50
N PHE A 182 12.16 2.46 4.15
CA PHE A 182 10.93 1.79 4.57
C PHE A 182 9.69 2.38 3.90
N VAL A 183 8.78 1.51 3.48
CA VAL A 183 7.44 1.87 3.01
C VAL A 183 6.41 1.04 3.78
N ILE A 184 5.38 1.71 4.29
CA ILE A 184 4.23 1.07 4.94
C ILE A 184 3.00 1.36 4.08
N LEU A 185 2.33 0.30 3.64
CA LEU A 185 1.06 0.36 2.95
C LEU A 185 -0.03 -0.21 3.85
N ARG A 186 -1.20 0.40 3.84
CA ARG A 186 -2.41 -0.14 4.47
C ARG A 186 -3.54 -0.16 3.48
N GLY A 187 -4.41 -1.16 3.60
CA GLY A 187 -5.52 -1.28 2.69
C GLY A 187 -6.50 -2.36 3.07
N PHE A 188 -7.36 -2.66 2.10
CA PHE A 188 -8.37 -3.68 2.20
C PHE A 188 -8.41 -4.48 0.92
N ASP A 189 -8.61 -5.79 1.06
CA ASP A 189 -9.00 -6.65 -0.04
C ASP A 189 -10.42 -7.15 0.17
N HIS A 190 -11.21 -7.14 -0.89
CA HIS A 190 -12.51 -7.80 -0.92
C HIS A 190 -12.33 -9.19 -1.51
N LEU A 191 -12.46 -10.21 -0.67
CA LEU A 191 -12.07 -11.57 -0.97
C LEU A 191 -13.24 -12.52 -0.78
N ARG A 192 -13.29 -13.58 -1.59
CA ARG A 192 -14.15 -14.73 -1.35
C ARG A 192 -13.32 -16.00 -1.20
N CYS A 193 -13.53 -16.76 -0.13
CA CYS A 193 -12.92 -18.06 0.01
C CYS A 193 -13.56 -19.05 -0.97
N ARG A 194 -12.74 -19.71 -1.80
CA ARG A 194 -13.23 -20.65 -2.82
C ARG A 194 -13.91 -21.87 -2.22
N ALA A 195 -13.40 -22.39 -1.10
CA ALA A 195 -13.86 -23.64 -0.50
C ALA A 195 -15.26 -23.55 0.11
N ASN A 196 -15.61 -22.41 0.72
CA ASN A 196 -16.86 -22.21 1.44
C ASN A 196 -17.73 -21.08 0.90
N ARG A 197 -17.25 -20.34 -0.10
CA ARG A 197 -17.93 -19.21 -0.78
C ARG A 197 -18.24 -18.02 0.13
N ARG A 198 -17.74 -17.98 1.37
CA ARG A 198 -17.86 -16.81 2.25
C ARG A 198 -17.05 -15.66 1.68
N GLU A 199 -17.62 -14.48 1.74
CA GLU A 199 -17.00 -13.23 1.31
C GLU A 199 -16.65 -12.40 2.55
N ASP A 200 -15.54 -11.68 2.49
CA ASP A 200 -15.16 -10.74 3.51
C ASP A 200 -14.30 -9.59 2.95
N ARG A 201 -14.30 -8.47 3.66
CA ARG A 201 -13.40 -7.33 3.41
C ARG A 201 -12.34 -7.29 4.51
N LEU A 202 -11.15 -7.76 4.18
CA LEU A 202 -10.05 -7.94 5.14
C LEU A 202 -9.11 -6.74 5.09
N SER A 203 -8.84 -6.13 6.24
CA SER A 203 -7.82 -5.10 6.36
C SER A 203 -6.43 -5.71 6.48
N TRP A 204 -5.47 -5.14 5.75
CA TRP A 204 -4.07 -5.55 5.77
C TRP A 204 -3.13 -4.36 5.92
N GLN A 205 -1.91 -4.64 6.37
CA GLN A 205 -0.78 -3.72 6.41
C GLN A 205 0.46 -4.44 5.92
N HIS A 206 1.14 -3.86 4.94
CA HIS A 206 2.43 -4.32 4.44
C HIS A 206 3.53 -3.36 4.87
N VAL A 207 4.64 -3.91 5.36
CA VAL A 207 5.88 -3.18 5.62
C VAL A 207 6.93 -3.69 4.64
N TYR A 208 7.43 -2.80 3.80
CA TYR A 208 8.49 -3.06 2.84
C TYR A 208 9.78 -2.42 3.34
N GLU A 209 10.83 -3.21 3.42
CA GLU A 209 12.20 -2.76 3.66
C GLU A 209 13.00 -2.83 2.37
N PHE A 210 13.73 -1.76 2.08
CA PHE A 210 14.54 -1.62 0.88
C PHE A 210 16.03 -1.65 1.21
N ARG A 211 16.81 -2.12 0.24
CA ARG A 211 18.27 -1.97 0.23
C ARG A 211 18.70 -1.76 -1.21
N HIS A 212 19.40 -0.66 -1.48
CA HIS A 212 19.82 -0.27 -2.83
C HIS A 212 18.64 -0.25 -3.84
N GLY A 213 17.48 0.21 -3.39
CA GLY A 213 16.27 0.31 -4.24
C GLY A 213 15.58 -1.02 -4.56
N ARG A 214 15.98 -2.13 -3.94
CA ARG A 214 15.31 -3.43 -4.03
C ARG A 214 14.66 -3.79 -2.70
N VAL A 215 13.49 -4.39 -2.73
CA VAL A 215 12.81 -4.89 -1.52
C VAL A 215 13.57 -6.10 -0.99
N VAL A 216 14.06 -6.02 0.23
CA VAL A 216 14.75 -7.12 0.93
C VAL A 216 13.85 -7.83 1.94
N ARG A 217 12.83 -7.14 2.45
CA ARG A 217 11.86 -7.72 3.38
C ARG A 217 10.46 -7.19 3.12
N ILE A 218 9.48 -8.08 3.19
CA ILE A 218 8.05 -7.76 3.24
C ILE A 218 7.50 -8.41 4.51
N VAL A 219 6.80 -7.64 5.33
CA VAL A 219 5.98 -8.18 6.42
C VAL A 219 4.55 -7.76 6.19
N GLU A 220 3.67 -8.74 6.06
CA GLU A 220 2.23 -8.55 5.96
C GLU A 220 1.57 -8.94 7.27
N THR A 221 0.70 -8.06 7.76
CA THR A 221 -0.16 -8.28 8.92
C THR A 221 -1.60 -7.97 8.53
N PHE A 222 -2.55 -8.73 9.07
CA PHE A 222 -3.99 -8.54 8.85
C PHE A 222 -4.76 -8.99 10.08
N ASP A 223 -6.09 -8.86 10.07
CA ASP A 223 -6.95 -9.40 11.13
C ASP A 223 -6.99 -10.93 11.05
N THR A 224 -6.08 -11.58 11.79
CA THR A 224 -5.88 -13.03 11.75
C THR A 224 -7.09 -13.81 12.26
N LEU A 225 -7.84 -13.26 13.23
CA LEU A 225 -9.06 -13.88 13.72
C LEU A 225 -10.15 -13.88 12.63
N ARG A 226 -10.31 -12.75 11.93
CA ARG A 226 -11.28 -12.62 10.84
C ARG A 226 -10.91 -13.51 9.65
N ALA A 227 -9.64 -13.56 9.28
CA ALA A 227 -9.14 -14.48 8.25
C ALA A 227 -9.34 -15.95 8.66
N TYR A 228 -9.07 -16.32 9.92
CA TYR A 228 -9.32 -17.68 10.40
C TYR A 228 -10.80 -18.07 10.24
N ARG A 229 -11.73 -17.17 10.60
CA ARG A 229 -13.16 -17.41 10.38
C ARG A 229 -13.50 -17.58 8.91
N LEU A 230 -12.92 -16.75 8.05
CA LEU A 230 -13.12 -16.84 6.60
C LEU A 230 -12.62 -18.17 6.02
N PHE A 231 -11.43 -18.63 6.38
CA PHE A 231 -10.77 -19.75 5.72
C PHE A 231 -10.91 -21.11 6.43
N CYS A 232 -11.06 -21.12 7.75
CA CYS A 232 -10.88 -22.35 8.56
C CYS A 232 -12.17 -22.83 9.25
N GLU A 233 -13.01 -21.92 9.73
CA GLU A 233 -14.15 -22.23 10.61
C GLU A 233 -15.18 -23.17 9.96
N SER A 234 -15.42 -23.07 8.64
CA SER A 234 -16.33 -23.97 7.93
C SER A 234 -15.81 -25.39 7.72
N ASN A 235 -14.49 -25.60 7.74
CA ASN A 235 -13.91 -26.94 7.58
C ASN A 235 -14.04 -27.76 8.87
N ALA A 236 -13.91 -27.12 10.04
CA ALA A 236 -14.10 -27.78 11.33
C ALA A 236 -15.55 -28.27 11.51
N GLU A 237 -16.55 -27.45 11.14
CA GLU A 237 -17.96 -27.82 11.23
C GLU A 237 -18.38 -28.89 10.21
N ARG A 238 -17.79 -28.89 9.01
CA ARG A 238 -18.04 -29.94 8.00
C ARG A 238 -17.50 -31.29 8.45
N THR A 239 -16.28 -31.34 9.00
CA THR A 239 -15.68 -32.57 9.53
C THR A 239 -16.46 -33.10 10.72
N ALA A 240 -16.96 -32.22 11.61
CA ALA A 240 -17.81 -32.60 12.73
C ALA A 240 -19.16 -33.19 12.28
N ARG A 241 -19.82 -32.62 11.25
CA ARG A 241 -21.09 -33.13 10.72
C ARG A 241 -20.96 -34.46 9.97
N ILE A 242 -19.86 -34.68 9.25
CA ILE A 242 -19.61 -35.97 8.57
C ILE A 242 -19.31 -37.07 9.61
N GLY A 243 -18.59 -36.74 10.68
CA GLY A 243 -18.36 -37.67 11.80
C GLY A 243 -19.64 -38.08 12.54
N SER A 244 -20.62 -37.16 12.70
CA SER A 244 -21.89 -37.46 13.36
C SER A 244 -22.86 -38.30 12.51
N ILE A 245 -22.76 -38.27 11.18
CA ILE A 245 -23.64 -39.04 10.29
C ILE A 245 -23.23 -40.52 10.21
N ASN A 246 -21.94 -40.83 10.43
CA ASN A 246 -21.44 -42.21 10.42
C ASN A 246 -21.54 -42.92 11.79
N GLY A 247 -22.10 -42.25 12.81
CA GLY A 247 -22.25 -42.79 14.18
C GLY A 247 -23.66 -43.26 14.54
N SER A 248 -24.59 -43.35 13.58
CA SER A 248 -25.97 -43.79 13.81
C SER A 248 -26.38 -44.94 12.89
N VAL A 249 -25.55 -45.99 12.85
CA VAL A 249 -25.94 -47.32 12.38
C VAL A 249 -25.52 -48.31 13.46
N ASP A 250 -26.33 -48.38 14.50
CA ASP A 250 -26.45 -49.51 15.43
C ASP A 250 -27.95 -49.70 15.72
#